data_AF-A0A3S1K554-F1
#
_entry.id   AF-A0A3S1K554-F1
#
_cell.length_a   1.000
_cell.length_b   1.000
_cell.length_c   1.000
_cell.angle_alpha   90.00
_cell.angle_beta   90.00
_cell.angle_gamma   90.00
#
_symmetry.space_group_name_H-M   'P 1'
#
loop_
_entity.id
_entity.type
_entity.pdbx_description
1 polymer ?
#
loop_
_entity_poly.entity_id
_entity_poly.type
_entity_poly.pdbx_seq_one_letter_code
_entity_poly.pdbx_strand_id
1 'polypeptide(L)'
;MASIRLSEFDTWRPGYGLATVTIVRAGTDSLATVYSDEDLQNVAANPQTLLGNTVGETSYGKWSAPLYVGLAVELHIDTVDRTGVIRPAIDDLEGEDGSDLLVTVDGGSEAYSLAERLGRRIDARDYGEFVEVGVVGASAATNSATLQAALGVAGAAGGGFVELPPGFYTVNPFSLAENVVLRGQGRGATTLQCNQASRVATIAGPRAGLSRLTLDGVSVVAGSVGLYSVANDQIVLDDVEIKRFAASKHIRGGENMVWEKLYISDCADGSKLHGDTDAGDSGLGKRLGNVRWIGGRIDLCSVTGLDVRNVDAPCGQITLEGVEFDTNTGTALSIIGARGVTVIDPVFVGNTVDLEIDDGSPLDGDNSIANIRFLRGRISGGEMELSGTLESVVFQEVEIDDVDITLTSPLNNVLALDCREINDVTLAGTATAWLRSRTTDKGESFGVTTSNGATKAWGIELDPGQRVFLTAKVVGRQQNGTNDGFYFVAVSARRPGSALAYDTQTGNFTLGAILTGATSGATGRITADADGGATGTLTLQDIDGVFVDNEIITDGSGGSALANGALVAANVALAGTNEEVRAPQETNANWACAFAANGPEIELRVTGDTGQTVEWTVEVEVVSS
;
A
#
# COMPACT_ATOMS: atom_id res chain seq x y z
N MET A 1 5.37 -54.25 16.60
CA MET A 1 6.41 -54.34 17.64
C MET A 1 7.74 -54.05 16.97
N ALA A 2 8.31 -52.88 17.21
CA ALA A 2 9.70 -52.63 16.87
C ALA A 2 10.62 -53.65 17.57
N SER A 3 11.46 -54.36 16.81
CA SER A 3 12.48 -55.25 17.36
C SER A 3 13.77 -54.48 17.60
N ILE A 4 14.50 -54.82 18.66
CA ILE A 4 15.84 -54.30 18.93
C ILE A 4 16.84 -55.42 18.77
N ARG A 5 17.91 -55.16 18.02
CA ARG A 5 19.08 -56.04 17.96
C ARG A 5 19.98 -55.86 19.19
N LEU A 6 20.30 -56.96 19.87
CA LEU A 6 21.20 -56.98 21.02
C LEU A 6 22.67 -56.93 20.58
N SER A 7 23.19 -55.73 20.37
CA SER A 7 24.51 -55.51 19.76
C SER A 7 25.72 -55.78 20.66
N GLU A 8 25.54 -55.89 21.98
CA GLU A 8 26.64 -55.94 22.95
C GLU A 8 27.66 -57.05 22.66
N PHE A 9 27.23 -58.22 22.14
CA PHE A 9 28.11 -59.33 21.72
C PHE A 9 27.99 -59.71 20.24
N ASP A 10 27.57 -58.80 19.35
CA ASP A 10 27.59 -59.03 17.89
C ASP A 10 29.02 -59.21 17.34
N THR A 11 30.01 -58.69 18.07
CA THR A 11 31.43 -58.80 17.78
C THR A 11 32.17 -59.46 18.95
N TRP A 12 33.39 -59.93 18.70
CA TRP A 12 34.20 -60.60 19.72
C TRP A 12 34.57 -59.63 20.85
N ARG A 13 34.00 -59.86 22.04
CA ARG A 13 34.28 -59.08 23.25
C ARG A 13 35.30 -59.79 24.13
N PRO A 14 36.40 -59.13 24.53
CA PRO A 14 37.41 -59.73 25.41
C PRO A 14 36.83 -60.00 26.80
N GLY A 15 37.26 -61.08 27.44
CA GLY A 15 36.90 -61.46 28.82
C GLY A 15 35.69 -62.40 28.96
N TYR A 16 34.94 -62.64 27.88
CA TYR A 16 33.63 -63.31 27.94
C TYR A 16 33.52 -64.61 27.13
N GLY A 17 34.64 -65.26 26.78
CA GLY A 17 34.56 -66.49 25.99
C GLY A 17 33.87 -67.61 26.77
N LEU A 18 32.87 -68.23 26.13
CA LEU A 18 31.97 -69.23 26.73
C LEU A 18 31.11 -68.72 27.90
N ALA A 19 31.02 -67.41 28.10
CA ALA A 19 30.15 -66.83 29.12
C ALA A 19 28.67 -67.13 28.85
N THR A 20 27.88 -67.26 29.91
CA THR A 20 26.43 -67.41 29.85
C THR A 20 25.77 -66.07 30.06
N VAL A 21 25.03 -65.60 29.06
CA VAL A 21 24.26 -64.36 29.12
C VAL A 21 22.79 -64.69 29.26
N THR A 22 22.23 -64.29 30.40
CA THR A 22 20.80 -64.38 30.70
C THR A 22 20.16 -63.04 30.33
N ILE A 23 19.16 -63.07 29.45
CA ILE A 23 18.45 -61.87 29.00
C ILE A 23 17.16 -61.77 29.79
N VAL A 24 17.04 -60.79 30.68
CA VAL A 24 15.86 -60.63 31.56
C VAL A 24 15.04 -59.42 31.15
N ARG A 25 13.74 -59.43 31.44
CA ARG A 25 12.88 -58.25 31.25
C ARG A 25 13.31 -57.17 32.24
N ALA A 26 13.47 -55.94 31.75
CA ALA A 26 13.95 -54.82 32.55
C ALA A 26 13.17 -54.65 33.87
N GLY A 27 13.87 -54.45 34.98
CA GLY A 27 13.26 -54.30 36.30
C GLY A 27 12.64 -55.58 36.91
N THR A 28 12.85 -56.75 36.31
CA THR A 28 12.40 -58.05 36.82
C THR A 28 13.50 -59.11 36.73
N ASP A 29 13.33 -60.24 37.43
CA ASP A 29 14.19 -61.41 37.28
C ASP A 29 13.63 -62.45 36.28
N SER A 30 12.58 -62.09 35.53
CA SER A 30 11.95 -62.99 34.57
C SER A 30 12.70 -62.99 33.24
N LEU A 31 12.93 -64.19 32.67
CA LEU A 31 13.53 -64.32 31.35
C LEU A 31 12.69 -63.61 30.27
N ALA A 32 13.36 -62.85 29.42
CA ALA A 32 12.75 -62.26 28.23
C ALA A 32 12.61 -63.32 27.12
N THR A 33 11.60 -63.17 26.25
CA THR A 33 11.56 -63.92 25.00
C THR A 33 12.54 -63.28 24.03
N VAL A 34 13.41 -64.08 23.42
CA VAL A 34 14.48 -63.64 22.52
C VAL A 34 14.27 -64.30 21.17
N TYR A 35 14.64 -63.63 20.09
CA TYR A 35 14.40 -64.07 18.71
C TYR A 35 15.69 -64.06 17.90
N SER A 36 15.76 -64.88 16.86
CA SER A 36 16.91 -64.98 15.94
C SER A 36 16.73 -64.19 14.65
N ASP A 37 15.56 -63.56 14.48
CA ASP A 37 15.15 -62.76 13.33
C ASP A 37 14.52 -61.43 13.79
N GLU A 38 14.56 -60.45 12.90
CA GLU A 38 14.06 -59.09 13.13
C GLU A 38 12.54 -59.02 13.21
N ASP A 39 11.82 -59.97 12.60
CA ASP A 39 10.35 -60.05 12.59
C ASP A 39 9.75 -60.68 13.87
N LEU A 40 10.60 -61.07 14.82
CA LEU A 40 10.23 -61.68 16.10
C LEU A 40 9.39 -62.97 15.95
N GLN A 41 9.70 -63.80 14.95
CA GLN A 41 8.96 -65.04 14.69
C GLN A 41 9.66 -66.29 15.23
N ASN A 42 10.99 -66.36 15.12
CA ASN A 42 11.78 -67.53 15.48
C ASN A 42 12.42 -67.34 16.86
N VAL A 43 11.77 -67.90 17.88
CA VAL A 43 12.23 -67.85 19.27
C VAL A 43 13.59 -68.53 19.41
N ALA A 44 14.55 -67.79 19.95
CA ALA A 44 15.88 -68.26 20.32
C ALA A 44 15.91 -68.71 21.79
N ALA A 45 16.90 -69.53 22.16
CA ALA A 45 17.10 -69.96 23.53
C ALA A 45 17.41 -68.77 24.47
N ASN A 46 17.07 -68.89 25.75
CA ASN A 46 17.49 -67.95 26.78
C ASN A 46 17.58 -68.74 28.10
N PRO A 47 18.75 -68.82 28.76
CA PRO A 47 20.02 -68.10 28.50
C PRO A 47 20.75 -68.47 27.20
N GLN A 48 21.68 -67.60 26.79
CA GLN A 48 22.54 -67.76 25.62
C GLN A 48 23.99 -67.99 26.06
N THR A 49 24.65 -69.03 25.54
CA THR A 49 26.08 -69.24 25.75
C THR A 49 26.86 -68.62 24.60
N LEU A 50 27.80 -67.73 24.91
CA LEU A 50 28.64 -67.08 23.90
C LEU A 50 29.59 -68.09 23.26
N LEU A 51 29.87 -67.90 21.97
CA LEU A 51 30.99 -68.55 21.30
C LEU A 51 32.29 -68.08 21.96
N GLY A 52 33.20 -69.03 22.20
CA GLY A 52 34.53 -68.75 22.72
C GLY A 52 35.59 -68.78 21.61
N ASN A 53 36.47 -67.77 21.58
CA ASN A 53 37.69 -67.80 20.79
C ASN A 53 38.84 -67.24 21.64
N THR A 54 39.95 -67.96 21.75
CA THR A 54 41.10 -67.54 22.57
C THR A 54 42.25 -67.14 21.65
N VAL A 55 42.74 -65.92 21.80
CA VAL A 55 43.91 -65.40 21.08
C VAL A 55 44.91 -64.91 22.12
N GLY A 56 46.07 -65.57 22.20
CA GLY A 56 47.02 -65.34 23.30
C GLY A 56 46.42 -65.80 24.64
N GLU A 57 46.51 -64.96 25.67
CA GLU A 57 45.97 -65.22 27.01
C GLU A 57 44.53 -64.68 27.20
N THR A 58 43.95 -64.02 26.19
CA THR A 58 42.61 -63.40 26.30
C THR A 58 41.55 -64.27 25.60
N SER A 59 40.51 -64.61 26.36
CA SER A 59 39.32 -65.32 25.86
C SER A 59 38.27 -64.31 25.41
N TYR A 60 37.71 -64.48 24.21
CA TYR A 60 36.70 -63.59 23.63
C TYR A 60 35.36 -64.29 23.48
N GLY A 61 34.28 -63.58 23.80
CA GLY A 61 32.88 -64.00 23.67
C GLY A 61 32.17 -63.32 22.50
N LYS A 62 31.33 -64.04 21.75
CA LYS A 62 30.45 -63.48 20.71
C LYS A 62 29.13 -64.26 20.65
N TRP A 63 28.02 -63.62 20.29
CA TRP A 63 26.79 -64.33 19.94
C TRP A 63 27.00 -65.34 18.81
N SER A 64 26.33 -66.49 18.89
CA SER A 64 26.32 -67.47 17.80
C SER A 64 25.55 -66.98 16.57
N ALA A 65 24.55 -66.11 16.79
CA ALA A 65 23.77 -65.42 15.76
C ALA A 65 23.26 -64.08 16.32
N PRO A 66 22.89 -63.10 15.48
CA PRO A 66 22.22 -61.89 15.94
C PRO A 66 20.95 -62.23 16.73
N LEU A 67 20.72 -61.51 17.84
CA LEU A 67 19.57 -61.72 18.71
C LEU A 67 18.71 -60.46 18.76
N TYR A 68 17.40 -60.66 18.78
CA TYR A 68 16.40 -59.60 18.77
C TYR A 68 15.41 -59.73 19.93
N VAL A 69 14.93 -58.60 20.44
CA VAL A 69 13.90 -58.54 21.49
C VAL A 69 12.84 -57.50 21.13
N GLY A 70 11.58 -57.74 21.51
CA GLY A 70 10.47 -56.80 21.33
C GLY A 70 10.07 -56.04 22.60
N LEU A 71 10.90 -56.12 23.65
CA LEU A 71 10.60 -55.63 25.00
C LEU A 71 11.86 -54.94 25.56
N ALA A 72 11.71 -54.15 26.63
CA ALA A 72 12.86 -53.65 27.37
C ALA A 72 13.56 -54.79 28.16
N VAL A 73 14.88 -54.90 28.05
CA VAL A 73 15.67 -56.00 28.65
C VAL A 73 16.97 -55.53 29.31
N GLU A 74 17.49 -56.35 30.21
CA GLU A 74 18.84 -56.25 30.79
C GLU A 74 19.61 -57.55 30.51
N LEU A 75 20.92 -57.46 30.29
CA LEU A 75 21.78 -58.63 30.10
C LEU A 75 22.53 -58.93 31.39
N HIS A 76 22.42 -60.15 31.90
CA HIS A 76 23.17 -60.64 33.05
C HIS A 76 24.20 -61.67 32.57
N ILE A 77 25.48 -61.38 32.79
CA ILE A 77 26.59 -62.18 32.26
C ILE A 77 27.29 -62.88 33.44
N ASP A 78 27.33 -64.22 33.41
CA ASP A 78 28.00 -65.08 34.39
C ASP A 78 27.77 -64.71 35.87
N THR A 79 26.57 -64.21 36.20
CA THR A 79 26.14 -63.76 37.55
C THR A 79 26.91 -62.58 38.16
N VAL A 80 27.90 -62.01 37.46
CA VAL A 80 28.77 -60.93 37.98
C VAL A 80 28.46 -59.59 37.33
N ASP A 81 28.26 -59.57 36.00
CA ASP A 81 28.11 -58.33 35.25
C ASP A 81 26.66 -58.13 34.77
N ARG A 82 26.19 -56.88 34.81
CA ARG A 82 24.87 -56.47 34.33
C ARG A 82 24.99 -55.25 33.42
N THR A 83 24.27 -55.26 32.29
CA THR A 83 24.16 -54.07 31.44
C THR A 83 23.09 -53.12 31.97
N GLY A 84 23.08 -51.88 31.46
CA GLY A 84 21.91 -51.00 31.60
C GLY A 84 20.68 -51.54 30.87
N VAL A 85 19.53 -50.92 31.10
CA VAL A 85 18.27 -51.26 30.43
C VAL A 85 18.33 -50.87 28.96
N ILE A 86 18.17 -51.87 28.08
CA ILE A 86 18.03 -51.70 26.64
C ILE A 86 16.52 -51.57 26.35
N ARG A 87 16.06 -50.42 25.81
CA ARG A 87 14.63 -50.13 25.57
C ARG A 87 14.30 -50.02 24.08
N PRO A 88 13.16 -50.56 23.60
CA PRO A 88 12.69 -50.31 22.24
C PRO A 88 12.39 -48.82 22.05
N ALA A 89 12.44 -48.35 20.80
CA ALA A 89 11.84 -47.06 20.48
C ALA A 89 10.34 -47.14 20.79
N ILE A 90 9.78 -46.08 21.38
CA ILE A 90 8.34 -45.93 21.55
C ILE A 90 7.76 -45.65 20.16
N ASP A 91 7.17 -46.64 19.53
CA ASP A 91 6.49 -46.55 18.23
C ASP A 91 4.95 -46.47 18.37
N ASP A 92 4.40 -46.86 19.51
CA ASP A 92 2.98 -46.79 19.88
C ASP A 92 2.84 -46.70 21.42
N LEU A 93 1.79 -46.03 21.92
CA LEU A 93 1.44 -45.95 23.35
C LEU A 93 0.34 -46.96 23.74
N GLU A 94 -0.10 -47.83 22.83
CA GLU A 94 -1.15 -48.85 23.05
C GLU A 94 -2.45 -48.28 23.66
N GLY A 95 -2.74 -46.99 23.41
CA GLY A 95 -3.91 -46.28 23.94
C GLY A 95 -3.71 -45.66 25.33
N GLU A 96 -2.50 -45.67 25.90
CA GLU A 96 -2.17 -44.90 27.09
C GLU A 96 -2.13 -43.39 26.83
N ASP A 97 -2.53 -42.58 27.81
CA ASP A 97 -2.49 -41.12 27.72
C ASP A 97 -1.05 -40.61 27.88
N GLY A 98 -0.49 -40.09 26.79
CA GLY A 98 0.85 -39.50 26.74
C GLY A 98 0.92 -38.00 27.04
N SER A 99 -0.16 -37.37 27.48
CA SER A 99 -0.25 -35.90 27.62
C SER A 99 0.86 -35.31 28.52
N ASP A 100 1.20 -36.02 29.60
CA ASP A 100 2.22 -35.60 30.58
C ASP A 100 3.65 -36.05 30.24
N LEU A 101 3.87 -36.67 29.06
CA LEU A 101 5.22 -37.06 28.64
C LEU A 101 6.10 -35.82 28.44
N LEU A 102 7.19 -35.73 29.18
CA LEU A 102 8.14 -34.64 29.04
C LEU A 102 8.97 -34.80 27.77
N VAL A 103 8.83 -33.85 26.85
CA VAL A 103 9.57 -33.76 25.60
C VAL A 103 10.54 -32.58 25.65
N THR A 104 11.78 -32.83 25.23
CA THR A 104 12.81 -31.80 25.05
C THR A 104 13.24 -31.81 23.60
N VAL A 105 13.23 -30.64 22.94
CA VAL A 105 13.72 -30.52 21.57
C VAL A 105 15.23 -30.74 21.59
N ASP A 106 15.79 -31.39 20.56
CA ASP A 106 17.25 -31.50 20.45
C ASP A 106 17.91 -30.11 20.45
N GLY A 107 18.87 -29.90 21.36
CA GLY A 107 19.46 -28.60 21.65
C GLY A 107 18.64 -27.64 22.54
N GLY A 108 17.47 -28.06 23.04
CA GLY A 108 16.64 -27.31 23.98
C GLY A 108 17.10 -27.42 25.44
N SER A 109 16.94 -26.36 26.22
CA SER A 109 17.34 -26.30 27.64
C SER A 109 16.20 -26.56 28.64
N GLU A 110 14.96 -26.72 28.14
CA GLU A 110 13.76 -26.87 28.97
C GLU A 110 12.89 -28.01 28.41
N ALA A 111 12.37 -28.84 29.32
CA ALA A 111 11.45 -29.92 29.00
C ALA A 111 10.00 -29.43 29.20
N TYR A 112 9.12 -29.71 28.25
CA TYR A 112 7.69 -29.39 28.31
C TYR A 112 6.88 -30.68 28.25
N SER A 113 5.64 -30.68 28.75
CA SER A 113 4.75 -31.82 28.48
C SER A 113 4.38 -31.87 27.00
N LEU A 114 4.09 -33.06 26.48
CA LEU A 114 3.68 -33.25 25.09
C LEU A 114 2.40 -32.47 24.79
N ALA A 115 1.44 -32.49 25.72
CA ALA A 115 0.21 -31.71 25.61
C ALA A 115 0.48 -30.19 25.55
N GLU A 116 1.36 -29.67 26.40
CA GLU A 116 1.73 -28.26 26.36
C GLU A 116 2.40 -27.92 25.04
N ARG A 117 3.28 -28.80 24.53
CA ARG A 117 4.00 -28.55 23.30
C ARG A 117 3.09 -28.53 22.07
N LEU A 118 2.12 -29.44 22.01
CA LEU A 118 1.13 -29.49 20.92
C LEU A 118 0.12 -28.34 21.03
N GLY A 119 -0.32 -27.99 22.24
CA GLY A 119 -1.27 -26.90 22.49
C GLY A 119 -0.75 -25.48 22.17
N ARG A 120 0.55 -25.31 21.91
CA ARG A 120 1.12 -24.02 21.46
C ARG A 120 0.65 -23.60 20.07
N ARG A 121 0.24 -24.57 19.24
CA ARG A 121 -0.36 -24.31 17.93
C ARG A 121 -1.82 -24.70 18.00
N ILE A 122 -2.72 -23.78 17.66
CA ILE A 122 -4.16 -24.04 17.61
C ILE A 122 -4.51 -24.24 16.14
N ASP A 123 -4.53 -25.49 15.68
CA ASP A 123 -5.01 -25.83 14.33
C ASP A 123 -6.50 -26.15 14.39
N ALA A 124 -7.32 -25.53 13.53
CA ALA A 124 -8.77 -25.75 13.59
C ALA A 124 -9.17 -27.22 13.44
N ARG A 125 -8.37 -28.02 12.74
CA ARG A 125 -8.61 -29.46 12.53
C ARG A 125 -8.48 -30.29 13.81
N ASP A 126 -7.81 -29.77 14.84
CA ASP A 126 -7.66 -30.47 16.12
C ASP A 126 -8.95 -30.40 16.97
N TYR A 127 -9.92 -29.58 16.57
CA TYR A 127 -11.14 -29.30 17.33
C TYR A 127 -12.42 -29.81 16.66
N GLY A 128 -12.31 -30.54 15.56
CA GLY A 128 -13.45 -31.11 14.84
C GLY A 128 -13.19 -31.30 13.34
N GLU A 129 -14.23 -31.68 12.62
CA GLU A 129 -14.15 -31.81 11.16
C GLU A 129 -14.16 -30.44 10.49
N PHE A 130 -13.21 -30.21 9.57
CA PHE A 130 -13.12 -28.99 8.77
C PHE A 130 -13.06 -29.38 7.30
N VAL A 131 -14.23 -29.41 6.66
CA VAL A 131 -14.46 -30.10 5.38
C VAL A 131 -14.68 -29.08 4.26
N GLU A 132 -13.90 -29.24 3.20
CA GLU A 132 -13.89 -28.36 2.03
C GLU A 132 -15.18 -28.48 1.19
N VAL A 133 -15.58 -27.37 0.56
CA VAL A 133 -16.73 -27.29 -0.35
C VAL A 133 -16.59 -28.31 -1.47
N GLY A 134 -17.66 -29.08 -1.70
CA GLY A 134 -17.69 -30.13 -2.74
C GLY A 134 -17.28 -31.51 -2.24
N VAL A 135 -16.76 -31.63 -1.02
CA VAL A 135 -16.50 -32.93 -0.37
C VAL A 135 -17.75 -33.42 0.37
N VAL A 136 -18.00 -34.73 0.35
CA VAL A 136 -19.13 -35.34 1.08
C VAL A 136 -19.01 -35.03 2.57
N GLY A 137 -20.06 -34.48 3.17
CA GLY A 137 -20.07 -34.04 4.57
C GLY A 137 -19.76 -32.55 4.77
N ALA A 138 -19.39 -31.82 3.73
CA ALA A 138 -19.21 -30.37 3.79
C ALA A 138 -20.49 -29.66 4.26
N SER A 139 -20.38 -28.96 5.39
CA SER A 139 -21.51 -28.27 6.01
C SER A 139 -21.02 -27.02 6.72
N ALA A 140 -21.70 -25.89 6.47
CA ALA A 140 -21.43 -24.64 7.17
C ALA A 140 -21.59 -24.80 8.68
N ALA A 141 -22.56 -25.59 9.14
CA ALA A 141 -22.77 -25.84 10.57
C ALA A 141 -21.60 -26.60 11.20
N THR A 142 -21.10 -27.66 10.55
CA THR A 142 -19.97 -28.46 11.06
C THR A 142 -18.69 -27.63 11.10
N ASN A 143 -18.35 -26.97 10.00
CA ASN A 143 -17.15 -26.12 9.92
C ASN A 143 -17.21 -24.97 10.93
N SER A 144 -18.38 -24.37 11.15
CA SER A 144 -18.54 -23.28 12.12
C SER A 144 -18.39 -23.77 13.56
N ALA A 145 -18.91 -24.95 13.88
CA ALA A 145 -18.74 -25.53 15.22
C ALA A 145 -17.26 -25.80 15.51
N THR A 146 -16.55 -26.39 14.55
CA THR A 146 -15.10 -26.64 14.62
C THR A 146 -14.32 -25.33 14.76
N LEU A 147 -14.62 -24.33 13.94
CA LEU A 147 -13.97 -23.01 14.00
C LEU A 147 -14.21 -22.32 15.35
N GLN A 148 -15.47 -22.29 15.83
CA GLN A 148 -15.81 -21.67 17.11
C GLN A 148 -15.15 -22.38 18.29
N ALA A 149 -14.98 -23.71 18.24
CA ALA A 149 -14.25 -24.44 19.26
C ALA A 149 -12.78 -24.03 19.32
N ALA A 150 -12.10 -23.96 18.16
CA ALA A 150 -10.71 -23.51 18.08
C ALA A 150 -10.53 -22.05 18.54
N LEU A 151 -11.41 -21.15 18.11
CA LEU A 151 -11.43 -19.75 18.53
C LEU A 151 -11.68 -19.61 20.04
N GLY A 152 -12.57 -20.44 20.61
CA GLY A 152 -12.85 -20.47 22.04
C GLY A 152 -11.63 -20.86 22.87
N VAL A 153 -10.84 -21.83 22.40
CA VAL A 153 -9.59 -22.24 23.07
C VAL A 153 -8.54 -21.14 23.00
N ALA A 154 -8.38 -20.48 21.85
CA ALA A 154 -7.47 -19.33 21.73
C ALA A 154 -7.88 -18.19 22.68
N GLY A 155 -9.16 -17.87 22.75
CA GLY A 155 -9.68 -16.85 23.66
C GLY A 155 -9.45 -17.21 25.13
N ALA A 156 -9.67 -18.47 25.52
CA ALA A 156 -9.43 -18.94 26.90
C ALA A 156 -7.95 -18.93 27.28
N ALA A 157 -7.04 -19.09 26.30
CA ALA A 157 -5.60 -18.97 26.49
C ALA A 157 -5.11 -17.51 26.57
N GLY A 158 -6.00 -16.52 26.44
CA GLY A 158 -5.66 -15.10 26.45
C GLY A 158 -5.24 -14.53 25.09
N GLY A 159 -5.37 -15.31 24.01
CA GLY A 159 -5.02 -14.92 22.64
C GLY A 159 -4.27 -16.01 21.89
N GLY A 160 -3.96 -15.74 20.62
CA GLY A 160 -3.13 -16.61 19.79
C GLY A 160 -3.57 -16.65 18.33
N PHE A 161 -2.82 -17.40 17.53
CA PHE A 161 -3.16 -17.68 16.15
C PHE A 161 -3.98 -18.96 16.06
N VAL A 162 -5.14 -18.89 15.41
CA VAL A 162 -5.91 -20.07 14.99
C VAL A 162 -5.58 -20.34 13.53
N GLU A 163 -4.91 -21.46 13.28
CA GLU A 163 -4.49 -21.85 11.94
C GLU A 163 -5.60 -22.56 11.19
N LEU A 164 -5.79 -22.15 9.94
CA LEU A 164 -6.69 -22.80 9.01
C LEU A 164 -5.91 -23.55 7.92
N PRO A 165 -6.39 -24.73 7.49
CA PRO A 165 -5.86 -25.43 6.33
C PRO A 165 -6.13 -24.67 5.03
N PRO A 166 -5.39 -24.98 3.94
CA PRO A 166 -5.72 -24.49 2.61
C PRO A 166 -6.98 -25.18 2.09
N GLY A 167 -7.84 -24.45 1.38
CA GLY A 167 -9.10 -24.93 0.82
C GLY A 167 -10.22 -23.89 0.88
N PHE A 168 -11.38 -24.26 0.34
CA PHE A 168 -12.60 -23.44 0.36
C PHE A 168 -13.60 -23.99 1.39
N TYR A 169 -13.97 -23.20 2.40
CA TYR A 169 -14.80 -23.67 3.51
C TYR A 169 -16.03 -22.81 3.68
N THR A 170 -17.22 -23.41 3.66
CA THR A 170 -18.45 -22.70 4.04
C THR A 170 -18.53 -22.58 5.55
N VAL A 171 -18.86 -21.38 6.05
CA VAL A 171 -19.00 -21.06 7.46
C VAL A 171 -20.23 -20.17 7.70
N ASN A 172 -20.72 -20.20 8.92
CA ASN A 172 -21.68 -19.25 9.48
C ASN A 172 -20.91 -18.12 10.18
N PRO A 173 -21.58 -17.01 10.54
CA PRO A 173 -20.99 -15.95 11.34
C PRO A 173 -20.25 -16.44 12.59
N PHE A 174 -19.12 -15.79 12.88
CA PHE A 174 -18.24 -16.09 14.02
C PHE A 174 -17.67 -14.80 14.63
N SER A 175 -17.17 -14.93 15.86
CA SER A 175 -16.59 -13.81 16.62
C SER A 175 -15.15 -14.12 17.02
N LEU A 176 -14.30 -13.09 16.95
CA LEU A 176 -12.89 -13.13 17.33
C LEU A 176 -12.72 -12.38 18.65
N ALA A 177 -12.33 -13.10 19.70
CA ALA A 177 -12.05 -12.51 21.01
C ALA A 177 -10.75 -11.68 20.99
N GLU A 178 -10.50 -10.92 22.05
CA GLU A 178 -9.26 -10.15 22.21
C GLU A 178 -8.02 -11.01 21.95
N ASN A 179 -7.03 -10.44 21.25
CA ASN A 179 -5.74 -11.08 20.94
C ASN A 179 -5.85 -12.36 20.07
N VAL A 180 -7.01 -12.67 19.51
CA VAL A 180 -7.19 -13.83 18.63
C VAL A 180 -7.09 -13.41 17.16
N VAL A 181 -6.14 -13.99 16.44
CA VAL A 181 -5.96 -13.77 15.00
C VAL A 181 -6.24 -15.08 14.26
N LEU A 182 -7.20 -15.04 13.34
CA LEU A 182 -7.48 -16.17 12.46
C LEU A 182 -6.53 -16.13 11.26
N ARG A 183 -5.73 -17.19 11.08
CA ARG A 183 -4.65 -17.24 10.10
C ARG A 183 -4.85 -18.37 9.09
N GLY A 184 -4.92 -18.04 7.81
CA GLY A 184 -4.92 -19.02 6.72
C GLY A 184 -3.53 -19.28 6.14
N GLN A 185 -3.49 -19.94 4.99
CA GLN A 185 -2.26 -20.25 4.24
C GLN A 185 -1.94 -19.25 3.11
N GLY A 186 -2.72 -18.18 3.00
CA GLY A 186 -2.59 -17.12 1.99
C GLY A 186 -3.93 -16.73 1.38
N ARG A 187 -4.01 -15.51 0.84
CA ARG A 187 -5.15 -15.06 0.01
C ARG A 187 -5.38 -16.04 -1.15
N GLY A 188 -6.62 -16.47 -1.34
CA GLY A 188 -7.01 -17.48 -2.34
C GLY A 188 -6.58 -18.91 -2.03
N ALA A 189 -5.63 -19.14 -1.10
CA ALA A 189 -5.24 -20.47 -0.65
C ALA A 189 -6.17 -20.99 0.46
N THR A 190 -6.55 -20.14 1.41
CA THR A 190 -7.59 -20.41 2.39
C THR A 190 -8.74 -19.44 2.19
N THR A 191 -9.92 -19.94 1.83
CA THR A 191 -11.11 -19.12 1.61
C THR A 191 -12.24 -19.53 2.54
N LEU A 192 -12.76 -18.59 3.32
CA LEU A 192 -13.96 -18.75 4.13
C LEU A 192 -15.16 -18.13 3.41
N GLN A 193 -16.16 -18.95 3.11
CA GLN A 193 -17.35 -18.57 2.37
C GLN A 193 -18.56 -18.43 3.30
N CYS A 194 -19.21 -17.27 3.31
CA CYS A 194 -20.42 -17.04 4.09
C CYS A 194 -21.43 -16.20 3.30
N ASN A 195 -22.58 -16.78 2.97
CA ASN A 195 -23.62 -16.12 2.17
C ASN A 195 -24.81 -15.64 3.03
N GLN A 196 -24.56 -15.24 4.28
CA GLN A 196 -25.61 -14.79 5.20
C GLN A 196 -25.72 -13.26 5.22
N ALA A 197 -26.96 -12.75 5.34
CA ALA A 197 -27.25 -11.34 5.57
C ALA A 197 -26.95 -10.96 7.04
N SER A 198 -25.69 -11.06 7.45
CA SER A 198 -25.23 -10.84 8.82
C SER A 198 -23.79 -10.31 8.85
N ARG A 199 -23.29 -10.04 10.06
CA ARG A 199 -21.89 -9.72 10.34
C ARG A 199 -21.10 -11.02 10.40
N VAL A 200 -20.29 -11.31 9.39
CA VAL A 200 -19.64 -12.62 9.23
C VAL A 200 -18.49 -12.81 10.22
N ALA A 201 -17.49 -11.92 10.20
CA ALA A 201 -16.39 -11.91 11.16
C ALA A 201 -16.54 -10.72 12.11
N THR A 202 -16.98 -10.98 13.34
CA THR A 202 -17.14 -9.92 14.36
C THR A 202 -15.90 -9.83 15.25
N ILE A 203 -15.25 -8.67 15.27
CA ILE A 203 -14.18 -8.37 16.22
C ILE A 203 -14.81 -8.00 17.57
N ALA A 204 -14.59 -8.82 18.58
CA ALA A 204 -15.19 -8.67 19.91
C ALA A 204 -14.23 -8.09 20.96
N GLY A 205 -12.94 -7.95 20.62
CA GLY A 205 -11.93 -7.34 21.50
C GLY A 205 -10.75 -6.77 20.71
N PRO A 206 -9.90 -5.93 21.34
CA PRO A 206 -8.74 -5.33 20.69
C PRO A 206 -7.72 -6.37 20.25
N ARG A 207 -6.84 -5.99 19.30
CA ARG A 207 -5.76 -6.85 18.75
C ARG A 207 -6.21 -8.15 18.10
N ALA A 208 -7.51 -8.34 17.88
CA ALA A 208 -8.04 -9.45 17.13
C ALA A 208 -8.05 -9.14 15.63
N GLY A 209 -8.13 -10.16 14.79
CA GLY A 209 -8.07 -9.92 13.36
C GLY A 209 -7.96 -11.13 12.45
N LEU A 210 -7.62 -10.86 11.20
CA LEU A 210 -7.49 -11.84 10.13
C LEU A 210 -6.09 -11.73 9.51
N SER A 211 -5.53 -12.86 9.10
CA SER A 211 -4.26 -12.89 8.38
C SER A 211 -4.24 -14.00 7.32
N ARG A 212 -3.68 -13.72 6.14
CA ARG A 212 -3.38 -14.70 5.09
C ARG A 212 -4.59 -15.55 4.68
N LEU A 213 -5.73 -14.92 4.41
CA LEU A 213 -6.94 -15.62 3.99
C LEU A 213 -7.83 -14.74 3.12
N THR A 214 -8.78 -15.37 2.42
CA THR A 214 -9.88 -14.68 1.75
C THR A 214 -11.17 -14.91 2.52
N LEU A 215 -11.87 -13.84 2.85
CA LEU A 215 -13.24 -13.85 3.36
C LEU A 215 -14.18 -13.48 2.21
N ASP A 216 -15.16 -14.34 1.95
CA ASP A 216 -15.88 -14.32 0.69
C ASP A 216 -17.39 -14.46 0.90
N GLY A 217 -18.15 -13.47 0.46
CA GLY A 217 -19.61 -13.51 0.53
C GLY A 217 -20.25 -14.47 -0.46
N VAL A 218 -19.49 -15.05 -1.40
CA VAL A 218 -19.93 -15.85 -2.56
C VAL A 218 -20.70 -15.02 -3.59
N SER A 219 -21.66 -14.23 -3.12
CA SER A 219 -22.44 -13.26 -3.87
C SER A 219 -22.84 -12.12 -2.94
N VAL A 220 -22.96 -10.89 -3.47
CA VAL A 220 -23.39 -9.74 -2.67
C VAL A 220 -24.82 -9.94 -2.15
N VAL A 221 -24.95 -10.14 -0.83
CA VAL A 221 -26.23 -10.22 -0.11
C VAL A 221 -26.48 -8.93 0.64
N ALA A 222 -27.64 -8.30 0.46
CA ALA A 222 -28.01 -7.09 1.17
C ALA A 222 -27.91 -7.26 2.70
N GLY A 223 -27.29 -6.29 3.38
CA GLY A 223 -27.07 -6.32 4.83
C GLY A 223 -25.93 -7.22 5.31
N SER A 224 -25.25 -7.94 4.41
CA SER A 224 -24.05 -8.70 4.77
C SER A 224 -22.85 -7.77 5.02
N VAL A 225 -22.12 -8.04 6.11
CA VAL A 225 -20.87 -7.35 6.43
C VAL A 225 -19.77 -8.39 6.60
N GLY A 226 -18.69 -8.30 5.82
CA GLY A 226 -17.58 -9.25 5.90
C GLY A 226 -16.89 -9.19 7.26
N LEU A 227 -16.29 -8.05 7.59
CA LEU A 227 -15.68 -7.79 8.90
C LEU A 227 -16.38 -6.62 9.61
N TYR A 228 -16.79 -6.85 10.84
CA TYR A 228 -17.47 -5.86 11.66
C TYR A 228 -16.75 -5.63 12.99
N SER A 229 -16.62 -4.38 13.40
CA SER A 229 -16.04 -4.01 14.69
C SER A 229 -16.66 -2.74 15.25
N VAL A 230 -16.80 -2.69 16.57
CA VAL A 230 -17.21 -1.49 17.31
C VAL A 230 -16.19 -1.25 18.41
N ALA A 231 -15.55 -0.08 18.38
CA ALA A 231 -14.65 0.42 19.42
C ALA A 231 -13.46 -0.48 19.81
N ASN A 232 -13.00 -1.34 18.90
CA ASN A 232 -11.80 -2.15 19.13
C ASN A 232 -10.55 -1.50 18.53
N ASP A 233 -9.49 -1.48 19.31
CA ASP A 233 -8.20 -0.93 18.91
C ASP A 233 -7.29 -2.00 18.31
N GLN A 234 -6.31 -1.55 17.51
CA GLN A 234 -5.23 -2.39 17.01
C GLN A 234 -5.71 -3.62 16.22
N ILE A 235 -6.82 -3.52 15.50
CA ILE A 235 -7.36 -4.61 14.68
C ILE A 235 -6.29 -5.03 13.66
N VAL A 236 -6.01 -6.33 13.61
CA VAL A 236 -4.94 -6.90 12.78
C VAL A 236 -5.50 -7.34 11.43
N LEU A 237 -4.94 -6.80 10.34
CA LEU A 237 -5.21 -7.26 8.98
C LEU A 237 -3.89 -7.33 8.22
N ASP A 238 -3.47 -8.55 7.84
CA ASP A 238 -2.22 -8.82 7.13
C ASP A 238 -2.46 -9.83 6.01
N ASP A 239 -2.30 -9.40 4.75
CA ASP A 239 -2.47 -10.24 3.55
C ASP A 239 -3.87 -10.88 3.49
N VAL A 240 -4.91 -10.05 3.59
CA VAL A 240 -6.31 -10.47 3.64
C VAL A 240 -7.07 -9.93 2.44
N GLU A 241 -7.97 -10.73 1.88
CA GLU A 241 -8.97 -10.27 0.91
C GLU A 241 -10.37 -10.40 1.51
N ILE A 242 -11.18 -9.36 1.37
CA ILE A 242 -12.60 -9.39 1.74
C ILE A 242 -13.41 -9.01 0.51
N LYS A 243 -14.28 -9.89 0.03
CA LYS A 243 -15.02 -9.66 -1.21
C LYS A 243 -16.45 -10.14 -1.19
N ARG A 244 -17.27 -9.61 -2.09
CA ARG A 244 -18.64 -10.07 -2.36
C ARG A 244 -19.61 -9.92 -1.20
N PHE A 245 -19.44 -8.87 -0.41
CA PHE A 245 -20.36 -8.48 0.66
C PHE A 245 -21.07 -7.18 0.32
N ALA A 246 -22.21 -6.89 0.98
CA ALA A 246 -22.82 -5.56 0.87
C ALA A 246 -21.87 -4.49 1.44
N ALA A 247 -21.28 -4.75 2.61
CA ALA A 247 -20.11 -4.01 3.07
C ALA A 247 -18.96 -4.99 3.32
N SER A 248 -17.79 -4.82 2.70
CA SER A 248 -16.67 -5.73 2.98
C SER A 248 -16.20 -5.56 4.43
N LYS A 249 -16.00 -4.31 4.89
CA LYS A 249 -15.63 -4.01 6.26
C LYS A 249 -16.35 -2.80 6.79
N HIS A 250 -16.74 -2.85 8.06
CA HIS A 250 -17.34 -1.73 8.78
C HIS A 250 -16.73 -1.62 10.18
N ILE A 251 -15.97 -0.56 10.40
CA ILE A 251 -15.32 -0.23 11.68
C ILE A 251 -15.99 1.02 12.24
N ARG A 252 -16.65 0.87 13.40
CA ARG A 252 -17.29 1.95 14.16
C ARG A 252 -16.41 2.32 15.34
N GLY A 253 -15.45 3.20 15.10
CA GLY A 253 -14.46 3.62 16.07
C GLY A 253 -13.37 2.59 16.37
N GLY A 254 -12.27 3.08 16.94
CA GLY A 254 -11.05 2.31 17.16
C GLY A 254 -9.80 3.12 16.84
N GLU A 255 -8.68 2.75 17.45
CA GLU A 255 -7.42 3.46 17.29
C GLU A 255 -6.22 2.54 17.07
N ASN A 256 -5.13 3.12 16.57
CA ASN A 256 -3.80 2.51 16.49
C ASN A 256 -3.77 1.24 15.61
N MET A 257 -4.40 1.31 14.45
CA MET A 257 -4.51 0.18 13.53
C MET A 257 -3.43 0.26 12.46
N VAL A 258 -2.77 -0.87 12.20
CA VAL A 258 -1.83 -1.00 11.09
C VAL A 258 -2.25 -2.19 10.26
N TRP A 259 -2.56 -1.95 9.00
CA TRP A 259 -3.00 -2.96 8.05
C TRP A 259 -2.01 -3.04 6.90
N GLU A 260 -1.67 -4.25 6.51
CA GLU A 260 -0.74 -4.51 5.41
C GLU A 260 -1.40 -5.42 4.38
N LYS A 261 -1.32 -5.04 3.10
CA LYS A 261 -1.81 -5.87 1.98
C LYS A 261 -3.26 -6.32 2.17
N LEU A 262 -4.13 -5.38 2.52
CA LEU A 262 -5.57 -5.60 2.59
C LEU A 262 -6.19 -5.36 1.21
N TYR A 263 -6.94 -6.33 0.72
CA TYR A 263 -7.62 -6.30 -0.57
C TYR A 263 -9.13 -6.32 -0.36
N ILE A 264 -9.83 -5.48 -1.11
CA ILE A 264 -11.28 -5.37 -1.10
C ILE A 264 -11.76 -5.40 -2.53
N SER A 265 -12.74 -6.25 -2.82
CA SER A 265 -13.20 -6.47 -4.19
C SER A 265 -14.69 -6.79 -4.28
N ASP A 266 -15.35 -6.34 -5.34
CA ASP A 266 -16.69 -6.77 -5.74
C ASP A 266 -17.72 -6.62 -4.59
N CYS A 267 -17.75 -5.43 -3.96
CA CYS A 267 -18.65 -5.10 -2.86
C CYS A 267 -19.57 -3.94 -3.25
N ALA A 268 -20.68 -3.72 -2.54
CA ALA A 268 -21.40 -2.45 -2.71
C ALA A 268 -20.61 -1.32 -2.03
N ASP A 269 -20.36 -1.48 -0.73
CA ASP A 269 -19.43 -0.66 0.06
C ASP A 269 -18.15 -1.46 0.35
N GLY A 270 -16.98 -0.93 0.02
CA GLY A 270 -15.72 -1.62 0.25
C GLY A 270 -15.30 -1.60 1.73
N SER A 271 -14.88 -0.44 2.24
CA SER A 271 -14.47 -0.24 3.62
C SER A 271 -15.11 1.00 4.22
N LYS A 272 -15.91 0.82 5.27
CA LYS A 272 -16.49 1.88 6.08
C LYS A 272 -15.66 2.11 7.33
N LEU A 273 -14.97 3.24 7.36
CA LEU A 273 -14.10 3.70 8.44
C LEU A 273 -14.77 4.90 9.11
N HIS A 274 -15.59 4.62 10.11
CA HIS A 274 -16.47 5.61 10.70
C HIS A 274 -16.04 5.94 12.14
N GLY A 275 -15.93 7.24 12.42
CA GLY A 275 -16.07 7.75 13.77
C GLY A 275 -17.55 7.77 14.10
N ASP A 276 -18.00 6.74 14.81
CA ASP A 276 -19.41 6.46 15.08
C ASP A 276 -19.52 5.99 16.54
N THR A 277 -20.32 6.66 17.38
CA THR A 277 -20.69 6.26 18.74
C THR A 277 -21.67 5.09 18.75
N ASP A 278 -22.17 4.72 17.58
CA ASP A 278 -23.12 3.65 17.34
C ASP A 278 -24.45 3.93 18.07
N ALA A 279 -24.88 5.20 18.07
CA ALA A 279 -26.10 5.69 18.71
C ALA A 279 -27.36 5.17 18.00
N GLY A 280 -27.67 3.88 18.21
CA GLY A 280 -28.79 3.19 17.58
C GLY A 280 -28.69 1.66 17.60
N ASP A 281 -27.50 1.12 17.90
CA ASP A 281 -27.29 -0.31 18.10
C ASP A 281 -26.69 -0.56 19.50
N SER A 282 -25.38 -0.60 19.65
CA SER A 282 -24.72 -0.89 20.93
C SER A 282 -24.43 0.34 21.79
N GLY A 283 -24.32 1.53 21.18
CA GLY A 283 -23.86 2.75 21.85
C GLY A 283 -22.42 2.67 22.38
N LEU A 284 -21.64 1.68 21.90
CA LEU A 284 -20.26 1.43 22.32
C LEU A 284 -19.24 2.04 21.39
N GLY A 285 -19.66 2.60 20.26
CA GLY A 285 -18.77 3.17 19.27
C GLY A 285 -17.95 4.34 19.82
N LYS A 286 -16.91 4.74 19.09
CA LYS A 286 -15.99 5.79 19.54
C LYS A 286 -15.35 6.52 18.36
N ARG A 287 -14.47 7.47 18.67
CA ARG A 287 -13.62 8.11 17.67
C ARG A 287 -12.82 7.08 16.87
N LEU A 288 -12.57 7.38 15.60
CA LEU A 288 -11.66 6.61 14.77
C LEU A 288 -10.38 7.41 14.55
N GLY A 289 -9.22 6.80 14.80
CA GLY A 289 -7.98 7.43 14.34
C GLY A 289 -6.69 6.68 14.54
N ASN A 290 -5.60 7.27 14.05
CA ASN A 290 -4.29 6.64 13.96
C ASN A 290 -4.36 5.28 13.24
N VAL A 291 -4.90 5.30 12.02
CA VAL A 291 -4.99 4.13 11.13
C VAL A 291 -3.94 4.29 10.04
N ARG A 292 -3.12 3.26 9.83
CA ARG A 292 -2.19 3.18 8.70
C ARG A 292 -2.51 1.95 7.87
N TRP A 293 -2.79 2.14 6.58
CA TRP A 293 -3.01 1.07 5.62
C TRP A 293 -1.91 1.12 4.56
N ILE A 294 -1.11 0.06 4.50
CA ILE A 294 0.04 -0.08 3.60
C ILE A 294 -0.24 -1.15 2.55
N GLY A 295 -0.27 -0.75 1.28
CA GLY A 295 -0.46 -1.64 0.14
C GLY A 295 -1.86 -2.25 0.05
N GLY A 296 -2.10 -3.00 -1.02
CA GLY A 296 -3.39 -3.62 -1.30
C GLY A 296 -4.17 -2.85 -2.35
N ARG A 297 -5.44 -3.23 -2.55
CA ARG A 297 -6.30 -2.67 -3.59
C ARG A 297 -7.76 -2.67 -3.16
N ILE A 298 -8.49 -1.66 -3.60
CA ILE A 298 -9.95 -1.58 -3.53
C ILE A 298 -10.46 -1.50 -4.97
N ASP A 299 -11.15 -2.55 -5.41
CA ASP A 299 -11.69 -2.63 -6.76
C ASP A 299 -13.16 -3.08 -6.82
N LEU A 300 -13.80 -2.77 -7.95
CA LEU A 300 -15.15 -3.23 -8.29
C LEU A 300 -16.22 -2.88 -7.22
N CYS A 301 -16.05 -1.77 -6.48
CA CYS A 301 -17.04 -1.31 -5.52
C CYS A 301 -18.13 -0.48 -6.21
N SER A 302 -19.40 -0.81 -5.95
CA SER A 302 -20.53 -0.22 -6.69
C SER A 302 -21.13 1.04 -6.08
N VAL A 303 -20.87 1.33 -4.80
CA VAL A 303 -21.37 2.51 -4.07
C VAL A 303 -20.21 3.36 -3.57
N THR A 304 -19.34 2.79 -2.74
CA THR A 304 -18.14 3.49 -2.25
C THR A 304 -17.01 2.49 -2.01
N GLY A 305 -15.81 2.77 -2.47
CA GLY A 305 -14.62 1.97 -2.23
C GLY A 305 -14.15 2.08 -0.77
N LEU A 306 -13.68 3.26 -0.38
CA LEU A 306 -13.32 3.60 1.00
C LEU A 306 -14.10 4.82 1.46
N ASP A 307 -14.90 4.67 2.51
CA ASP A 307 -15.69 5.72 3.14
C ASP A 307 -15.09 6.06 4.50
N VAL A 308 -14.39 7.19 4.57
CA VAL A 308 -13.81 7.74 5.79
C VAL A 308 -14.72 8.85 6.29
N ARG A 309 -15.44 8.59 7.39
CA ARG A 309 -16.55 9.46 7.80
C ARG A 309 -16.57 9.78 9.28
N ASN A 310 -16.81 11.04 9.63
CA ASN A 310 -17.32 11.41 10.94
C ASN A 310 -18.84 11.33 10.90
N VAL A 311 -19.43 10.35 11.58
CA VAL A 311 -20.88 10.14 11.64
C VAL A 311 -21.45 10.94 12.81
N ASP A 312 -20.93 10.68 14.00
CA ASP A 312 -21.27 11.37 15.25
C ASP A 312 -20.11 11.32 16.26
N ALA A 313 -18.91 10.89 15.84
CA ALA A 313 -17.68 10.93 16.61
C ALA A 313 -16.48 11.29 15.72
N PRO A 314 -15.43 11.95 16.27
CA PRO A 314 -14.27 12.36 15.49
C PRO A 314 -13.63 11.22 14.68
N CYS A 315 -13.33 11.49 13.41
CA CYS A 315 -12.65 10.58 12.50
C CYS A 315 -11.42 11.28 11.90
N GLY A 316 -10.24 10.68 12.02
CA GLY A 316 -9.05 11.32 11.47
C GLY A 316 -7.71 10.63 11.74
N GLN A 317 -6.61 11.26 11.32
CA GLN A 317 -5.26 10.69 11.43
C GLN A 317 -5.16 9.33 10.72
N ILE A 318 -5.55 9.32 9.44
CA ILE A 318 -5.56 8.12 8.61
C ILE A 318 -4.49 8.28 7.54
N THR A 319 -3.61 7.29 7.41
CA THR A 319 -2.57 7.25 6.37
C THR A 319 -2.80 6.06 5.47
N LEU A 320 -2.97 6.31 4.17
CA LEU A 320 -3.01 5.30 3.13
C LEU A 320 -1.69 5.38 2.36
N GLU A 321 -0.98 4.26 2.21
CA GLU A 321 0.33 4.22 1.57
C GLU A 321 0.37 3.11 0.52
N GLY A 322 0.44 3.49 -0.77
CA GLY A 322 0.45 2.55 -1.88
C GLY A 322 -0.83 1.72 -2.01
N VAL A 323 -1.98 2.26 -1.57
CA VAL A 323 -3.30 1.62 -1.76
C VAL A 323 -3.82 1.98 -3.15
N GLU A 324 -4.14 0.96 -3.95
CA GLU A 324 -4.69 1.12 -5.30
C GLU A 324 -6.23 1.21 -5.26
N PHE A 325 -6.81 2.10 -6.05
CA PHE A 325 -8.24 2.25 -6.29
C PHE A 325 -8.53 2.04 -7.78
N ASP A 326 -9.12 0.89 -8.12
CA ASP A 326 -9.23 0.42 -9.50
C ASP A 326 -10.67 0.05 -9.88
N THR A 327 -11.17 0.60 -10.98
CA THR A 327 -12.43 0.18 -11.61
C THR A 327 -13.64 0.20 -10.65
N ASN A 328 -13.74 1.22 -9.78
CA ASN A 328 -14.91 1.40 -8.93
C ASN A 328 -15.98 2.19 -9.67
N THR A 329 -17.22 1.68 -9.70
CA THR A 329 -18.32 2.38 -10.38
C THR A 329 -19.00 3.42 -9.49
N GLY A 330 -18.86 3.29 -8.17
CA GLY A 330 -19.17 4.33 -7.20
C GLY A 330 -17.93 5.17 -6.85
N THR A 331 -18.01 5.95 -5.78
CA THR A 331 -16.88 6.80 -5.32
C THR A 331 -15.74 5.94 -4.78
N ALA A 332 -14.55 6.03 -5.36
CA ALA A 332 -13.41 5.24 -4.94
C ALA A 332 -12.94 5.61 -3.52
N LEU A 333 -12.71 6.89 -3.24
CA LEU A 333 -12.40 7.41 -1.91
C LEU A 333 -13.34 8.54 -1.52
N SER A 334 -14.13 8.35 -0.47
CA SER A 334 -15.00 9.37 0.12
C SER A 334 -14.47 9.77 1.50
N ILE A 335 -14.24 11.07 1.70
CA ILE A 335 -13.76 11.68 2.94
C ILE A 335 -14.79 12.70 3.40
N ILE A 336 -15.60 12.33 4.39
CA ILE A 336 -16.72 13.16 4.86
C ILE A 336 -16.53 13.54 6.31
N GLY A 337 -16.26 14.82 6.55
CA GLY A 337 -16.04 15.40 7.88
C GLY A 337 -14.86 14.80 8.65
N ALA A 338 -13.92 14.16 7.97
CA ALA A 338 -12.72 13.60 8.58
C ALA A 338 -11.51 14.55 8.49
N ARG A 339 -10.58 14.43 9.43
CA ARG A 339 -9.42 15.35 9.56
C ARG A 339 -8.10 14.62 9.54
N GLY A 340 -7.07 15.18 8.90
CA GLY A 340 -5.73 14.59 8.92
C GLY A 340 -5.66 13.25 8.14
N VAL A 341 -6.25 13.22 6.94
CA VAL A 341 -6.11 12.06 6.03
C VAL A 341 -4.93 12.33 5.11
N THR A 342 -3.98 11.40 5.07
CA THR A 342 -2.81 11.46 4.17
C THR A 342 -2.82 10.25 3.26
N VAL A 343 -2.74 10.47 1.96
CA VAL A 343 -2.67 9.44 0.93
C VAL A 343 -1.33 9.58 0.21
N ILE A 344 -0.54 8.50 0.24
CA ILE A 344 0.85 8.47 -0.23
C ILE A 344 0.96 7.45 -1.35
N ASP A 345 1.58 7.84 -2.47
CA ASP A 345 1.65 7.04 -3.69
C ASP A 345 0.26 6.48 -4.12
N PRO A 346 -0.79 7.32 -4.18
CA PRO A 346 -2.09 6.88 -4.67
C PRO A 346 -2.02 6.37 -6.11
N VAL A 347 -2.82 5.36 -6.42
CA VAL A 347 -3.10 4.96 -7.80
C VAL A 347 -4.61 4.89 -7.95
N PHE A 348 -5.18 5.85 -8.66
CA PHE A 348 -6.58 5.86 -9.05
C PHE A 348 -6.67 5.64 -10.57
N VAL A 349 -7.40 4.61 -10.98
CA VAL A 349 -7.55 4.26 -12.40
C VAL A 349 -8.90 3.60 -12.66
N GLY A 350 -9.57 4.04 -13.73
CA GLY A 350 -10.80 3.39 -14.21
C GLY A 350 -12.02 3.58 -13.30
N ASN A 351 -11.97 4.46 -12.31
CA ASN A 351 -13.11 4.77 -11.45
C ASN A 351 -14.06 5.77 -12.14
N THR A 352 -15.34 5.73 -11.79
CA THR A 352 -16.29 6.78 -12.20
C THR A 352 -16.04 8.07 -11.45
N VAL A 353 -15.91 7.98 -10.11
CA VAL A 353 -15.57 9.09 -9.22
C VAL A 353 -14.37 8.65 -8.40
N ASP A 354 -13.25 9.32 -8.55
CA ASP A 354 -12.02 9.01 -7.83
C ASP A 354 -12.10 9.47 -6.38
N LEU A 355 -12.58 10.69 -6.16
CA LEU A 355 -12.49 11.35 -4.87
C LEU A 355 -13.72 12.21 -4.58
N GLU A 356 -14.25 12.05 -3.38
CA GLU A 356 -15.24 12.95 -2.78
C GLU A 356 -14.67 13.47 -1.46
N ILE A 357 -14.63 14.79 -1.30
CA ILE A 357 -14.26 15.46 -0.05
C ILE A 357 -15.37 16.45 0.30
N ASP A 358 -16.06 16.22 1.40
CA ASP A 358 -17.11 17.11 1.89
C ASP A 358 -17.13 17.21 3.41
N ASP A 359 -17.72 18.29 3.92
CA ASP A 359 -18.00 18.41 5.34
C ASP A 359 -19.09 17.41 5.76
N GLY A 360 -19.05 16.97 7.02
CA GLY A 360 -20.13 16.16 7.59
C GLY A 360 -21.39 17.01 7.81
N SER A 361 -22.57 16.41 7.63
CA SER A 361 -23.85 17.06 7.96
C SER A 361 -24.49 16.41 9.19
N PRO A 362 -24.96 17.21 10.18
CA PRO A 362 -24.84 18.67 10.27
C PRO A 362 -23.43 19.13 10.67
N LEU A 363 -22.94 20.22 10.09
CA LEU A 363 -21.61 20.76 10.39
C LEU A 363 -21.47 21.20 11.86
N ASP A 364 -20.41 20.75 12.52
CA ASP A 364 -19.96 21.07 13.87
C ASP A 364 -18.43 21.30 13.93
N GLY A 365 -17.87 21.44 15.13
CA GLY A 365 -16.43 21.71 15.30
C GLY A 365 -15.50 20.53 14.97
N ASP A 366 -16.03 19.31 14.95
CA ASP A 366 -15.27 18.07 14.82
C ASP A 366 -15.44 17.38 13.46
N ASN A 367 -16.43 17.79 12.66
CA ASN A 367 -16.74 17.20 11.34
C ASN A 367 -16.47 18.14 10.14
N SER A 368 -15.55 19.10 10.30
CA SER A 368 -15.04 19.93 9.22
C SER A 368 -13.83 19.31 8.54
N ILE A 369 -13.72 19.46 7.22
CA ILE A 369 -12.55 19.01 6.46
C ILE A 369 -11.33 19.85 6.80
N ALA A 370 -10.29 19.18 7.30
CA ALA A 370 -8.99 19.80 7.55
C ALA A 370 -7.80 18.84 7.36
N ASN A 371 -6.68 19.37 6.89
CA ASN A 371 -5.39 18.67 6.79
C ASN A 371 -5.44 17.41 5.92
N ILE A 372 -6.00 17.52 4.71
CA ILE A 372 -6.02 16.41 3.75
C ILE A 372 -4.83 16.55 2.81
N ARG A 373 -4.05 15.47 2.64
CA ARG A 373 -2.83 15.50 1.83
C ARG A 373 -2.77 14.31 0.89
N PHE A 374 -2.56 14.58 -0.39
CA PHE A 374 -2.20 13.58 -1.40
C PHE A 374 -0.75 13.84 -1.80
N LEU A 375 0.10 12.81 -1.71
CA LEU A 375 1.53 12.92 -1.93
C LEU A 375 1.96 11.91 -2.99
N ARG A 376 2.59 12.38 -4.08
CA ARG A 376 3.08 11.55 -5.19
C ARG A 376 1.94 10.78 -5.87
N GLY A 377 2.25 9.73 -6.63
CA GLY A 377 1.25 8.86 -7.26
C GLY A 377 0.54 9.47 -8.47
N ARG A 378 -0.59 8.84 -8.86
CA ARG A 378 -1.34 9.14 -10.08
C ARG A 378 -2.84 9.00 -9.87
N ILE A 379 -3.60 9.96 -10.40
CA ILE A 379 -5.05 9.96 -10.51
C ILE A 379 -5.41 10.10 -11.98
N SER A 380 -6.28 9.22 -12.50
CA SER A 380 -6.58 9.23 -13.93
C SER A 380 -7.94 8.71 -14.34
N GLY A 381 -8.56 9.44 -15.25
CA GLY A 381 -9.97 9.28 -15.56
C GLY A 381 -10.84 9.89 -14.45
N GLY A 382 -12.16 9.73 -14.61
CA GLY A 382 -13.11 9.93 -13.52
C GLY A 382 -13.22 11.37 -13.00
N GLU A 383 -13.95 11.49 -11.88
CA GLU A 383 -14.33 12.77 -11.28
C GLU A 383 -13.73 12.97 -9.88
N MET A 384 -13.41 14.22 -9.54
CA MET A 384 -13.10 14.66 -8.18
C MET A 384 -14.11 15.72 -7.72
N GLU A 385 -14.79 15.46 -6.62
CA GLU A 385 -15.80 16.34 -6.03
C GLU A 385 -15.29 16.92 -4.71
N LEU A 386 -15.13 18.24 -4.65
CA LEU A 386 -14.56 18.94 -3.50
C LEU A 386 -15.53 20.02 -3.01
N SER A 387 -15.98 19.94 -1.76
CA SER A 387 -16.91 20.90 -1.16
C SER A 387 -16.65 21.15 0.33
N GLY A 388 -17.31 22.18 0.86
CA GLY A 388 -17.27 22.52 2.28
C GLY A 388 -16.03 23.31 2.70
N THR A 389 -15.51 23.02 3.89
CA THR A 389 -14.50 23.83 4.58
C THR A 389 -13.15 23.79 3.88
N LEU A 390 -12.68 22.60 3.46
CA LEU A 390 -11.42 22.39 2.72
C LEU A 390 -10.18 23.06 3.36
N GLU A 391 -10.06 23.05 4.70
CA GLU A 391 -8.90 23.66 5.36
C GLU A 391 -7.62 22.85 5.10
N SER A 392 -6.59 23.46 4.50
CA SER A 392 -5.30 22.79 4.26
C SER A 392 -5.41 21.49 3.44
N VAL A 393 -6.19 21.51 2.37
CA VAL A 393 -6.24 20.42 1.37
C VAL A 393 -5.15 20.63 0.33
N VAL A 394 -4.24 19.66 0.22
CA VAL A 394 -3.05 19.76 -0.65
C VAL A 394 -2.84 18.48 -1.44
N PHE A 395 -2.64 18.64 -2.74
CA PHE A 395 -2.06 17.64 -3.63
C PHE A 395 -0.62 18.06 -3.89
N GLN A 396 0.34 17.16 -3.67
CA GLN A 396 1.75 17.43 -3.88
C GLN A 396 2.38 16.34 -4.75
N GLU A 397 3.07 16.73 -5.83
CA GLU A 397 3.79 15.83 -6.74
C GLU A 397 2.90 14.74 -7.36
N VAL A 398 1.60 14.99 -7.49
CA VAL A 398 0.62 14.04 -8.04
C VAL A 398 0.52 14.22 -9.56
N GLU A 399 0.50 13.14 -10.32
CA GLU A 399 0.08 13.15 -11.72
C GLU A 399 -1.46 13.08 -11.80
N ILE A 400 -2.08 14.05 -12.44
CA ILE A 400 -3.54 14.16 -12.63
C ILE A 400 -3.78 14.12 -14.14
N ASP A 401 -4.45 13.08 -14.63
CA ASP A 401 -4.51 12.76 -16.07
C ASP A 401 -5.95 12.44 -16.52
N ASP A 402 -6.58 13.31 -17.32
CA ASP A 402 -7.97 13.16 -17.78
C ASP A 402 -8.98 13.08 -16.62
N VAL A 403 -8.93 14.07 -15.71
CA VAL A 403 -9.77 14.10 -14.49
C VAL A 403 -10.64 15.35 -14.47
N ASP A 404 -11.94 15.17 -14.21
CA ASP A 404 -12.91 16.25 -14.06
C ASP A 404 -13.01 16.70 -12.60
N ILE A 405 -12.56 17.92 -12.29
CA ILE A 405 -12.53 18.45 -10.91
C ILE A 405 -13.64 19.47 -10.69
N THR A 406 -14.55 19.18 -9.77
CA THR A 406 -15.68 20.07 -9.42
C THR A 406 -15.53 20.63 -8.01
N LEU A 407 -15.46 21.96 -7.87
CA LEU A 407 -15.43 22.65 -6.58
C LEU A 407 -16.77 23.32 -6.26
N THR A 408 -17.51 22.76 -5.30
CA THR A 408 -18.86 23.24 -4.93
C THR A 408 -18.85 24.00 -3.61
N SER A 409 -19.06 25.32 -3.69
CA SER A 409 -19.09 26.24 -2.52
C SER A 409 -17.90 26.09 -1.54
N PRO A 410 -16.64 26.06 -2.01
CA PRO A 410 -15.47 25.92 -1.14
C PRO A 410 -15.28 27.15 -0.24
N LEU A 411 -15.01 26.94 1.06
CA LEU A 411 -14.67 28.03 1.99
C LEU A 411 -13.17 28.39 1.98
N ASN A 412 -12.31 27.43 1.63
CA ASN A 412 -10.87 27.60 1.48
C ASN A 412 -10.40 27.07 0.13
N ASN A 413 -9.19 27.46 -0.25
CA ASN A 413 -8.57 27.02 -1.49
C ASN A 413 -7.91 25.64 -1.32
N VAL A 414 -7.86 24.90 -2.43
CA VAL A 414 -7.14 23.64 -2.58
C VAL A 414 -5.83 23.93 -3.33
N LEU A 415 -4.72 23.38 -2.83
CA LEU A 415 -3.39 23.59 -3.43
C LEU A 415 -2.93 22.36 -4.20
N ALA A 416 -2.64 22.53 -5.49
CA ALA A 416 -1.88 21.62 -6.32
C ALA A 416 -0.43 22.09 -6.41
N LEU A 417 0.44 21.48 -5.61
CA LEU A 417 1.86 21.79 -5.48
C LEU A 417 2.69 20.80 -6.30
N ASP A 418 3.45 21.26 -7.28
CA ASP A 418 4.29 20.39 -8.14
C ASP A 418 3.52 19.26 -8.82
N CYS A 419 2.20 19.41 -8.98
CA CYS A 419 1.38 18.44 -9.70
C CYS A 419 1.55 18.58 -11.21
N ARG A 420 1.42 17.47 -11.91
CA ARG A 420 1.43 17.39 -13.38
C ARG A 420 0.02 17.08 -13.88
N GLU A 421 -0.64 18.08 -14.44
CA GLU A 421 -1.95 17.94 -15.09
C GLU A 421 -1.75 17.61 -16.59
N ILE A 422 -2.41 16.57 -17.12
CA ILE A 422 -2.25 16.05 -18.50
C ILE A 422 -3.62 15.65 -19.09
N ASN A 423 -3.72 15.60 -20.43
CA ASN A 423 -4.86 15.07 -21.21
C ASN A 423 -6.23 15.56 -20.70
N ASP A 424 -6.45 16.87 -20.73
CA ASP A 424 -7.75 17.51 -20.43
C ASP A 424 -8.26 17.40 -18.98
N VAL A 425 -7.42 17.80 -18.01
CA VAL A 425 -7.93 18.10 -16.65
C VAL A 425 -8.90 19.30 -16.70
N THR A 426 -10.17 19.09 -16.36
CA THR A 426 -11.19 20.15 -16.37
C THR A 426 -11.50 20.66 -14.98
N LEU A 427 -11.90 21.94 -14.88
CA LEU A 427 -12.32 22.56 -13.63
C LEU A 427 -13.75 23.10 -13.77
N ALA A 428 -14.63 22.72 -12.85
CA ALA A 428 -16.02 23.18 -12.76
C ALA A 428 -16.35 23.79 -11.39
N GLY A 429 -17.48 24.50 -11.31
CA GLY A 429 -17.92 25.19 -10.09
C GLY A 429 -17.07 26.44 -9.79
N THR A 430 -16.54 26.54 -8.56
CA THR A 430 -15.69 27.65 -8.13
C THR A 430 -14.23 27.37 -8.47
N ALA A 431 -13.93 27.27 -9.77
CA ALA A 431 -12.60 26.88 -10.29
C ALA A 431 -11.44 27.73 -9.75
N THR A 432 -11.69 28.98 -9.34
CA THR A 432 -10.69 29.87 -8.72
C THR A 432 -10.15 29.39 -7.38
N ALA A 433 -10.82 28.44 -6.73
CA ALA A 433 -10.36 27.83 -5.48
C ALA A 433 -9.30 26.74 -5.69
N TRP A 434 -9.05 26.30 -6.94
CA TRP A 434 -7.94 25.42 -7.29
C TRP A 434 -6.68 26.23 -7.60
N LEU A 435 -5.70 26.20 -6.69
CA LEU A 435 -4.46 26.94 -6.80
C LEU A 435 -3.33 26.03 -7.26
N ARG A 436 -2.64 26.44 -8.33
CA ARG A 436 -1.44 25.76 -8.83
C ARG A 436 -0.20 26.47 -8.32
N SER A 437 0.78 25.71 -7.85
CA SER A 437 2.10 26.23 -7.50
C SER A 437 3.15 25.21 -7.88
N ARG A 438 4.25 25.64 -8.52
CA ARG A 438 5.40 24.78 -8.76
C ARG A 438 6.61 25.33 -8.02
N THR A 439 7.35 24.47 -7.32
CA THR A 439 8.63 24.81 -6.72
C THR A 439 9.66 25.16 -7.79
N THR A 440 9.53 24.65 -9.02
CA THR A 440 10.36 25.10 -10.16
C THR A 440 10.14 26.56 -10.53
N ASP A 441 8.96 27.13 -10.25
CA ASP A 441 8.67 28.55 -10.47
C ASP A 441 9.38 29.44 -9.42
N LYS A 442 10.00 28.81 -8.42
CA LYS A 442 10.99 29.37 -7.48
C LYS A 442 12.38 28.87 -7.87
N GLY A 443 12.86 29.31 -9.03
CA GLY A 443 14.10 28.79 -9.61
C GLY A 443 15.33 29.34 -8.88
N GLU A 444 15.97 28.52 -8.05
CA GLU A 444 17.36 28.75 -7.64
C GLU A 444 18.32 28.25 -8.74
N SER A 445 19.15 29.13 -9.29
CA SER A 445 20.15 28.80 -10.31
C SER A 445 21.54 29.28 -9.90
N PHE A 446 22.56 28.49 -10.26
CA PHE A 446 23.96 28.76 -9.96
C PHE A 446 24.75 28.87 -11.27
N GLY A 447 25.53 29.94 -11.42
CA GLY A 447 26.28 30.21 -12.65
C GLY A 447 27.59 30.94 -12.39
N VAL A 448 28.51 30.90 -13.37
CA VAL A 448 29.81 31.59 -13.26
C VAL A 448 30.01 32.50 -14.47
N THR A 449 30.45 33.74 -14.22
CA THR A 449 30.90 34.66 -15.27
C THR A 449 32.40 34.91 -15.14
N THR A 450 33.11 34.92 -16.27
CA THR A 450 34.56 35.25 -16.35
C THR A 450 34.86 36.49 -17.19
N SER A 451 33.82 37.22 -17.62
CA SER A 451 33.90 38.36 -18.52
C SER A 451 32.78 39.36 -18.25
N ASN A 452 32.83 40.51 -18.93
CA ASN A 452 31.80 41.56 -18.88
C ASN A 452 30.64 41.35 -19.87
N GLY A 453 30.45 40.13 -20.37
CA GLY A 453 29.29 39.77 -21.18
C GLY A 453 28.09 39.40 -20.32
N ALA A 454 26.91 39.96 -20.64
CA ALA A 454 25.65 39.55 -20.03
C ALA A 454 25.39 38.06 -20.30
N THR A 455 25.33 37.27 -19.24
CA THR A 455 25.19 35.82 -19.29
C THR A 455 23.84 35.43 -18.71
N LYS A 456 23.12 34.55 -19.41
CA LYS A 456 21.85 34.00 -18.92
C LYS A 456 22.10 33.21 -17.64
N ALA A 457 21.45 33.62 -16.54
CA ALA A 457 21.48 32.93 -15.26
C ALA A 457 20.21 32.10 -15.05
N TRP A 458 19.07 32.63 -15.51
CA TRP A 458 17.77 31.96 -15.43
C TRP A 458 16.92 32.34 -16.66
N GLY A 459 15.92 31.54 -17.02
CA GLY A 459 14.92 31.96 -17.99
C GLY A 459 13.68 31.06 -18.04
N ILE A 460 12.60 31.60 -18.59
CA ILE A 460 11.31 30.93 -18.80
C ILE A 460 10.76 31.27 -20.19
N GLU A 461 10.31 30.26 -20.92
CA GLU A 461 9.56 30.46 -22.15
C GLU A 461 8.11 30.83 -21.80
N LEU A 462 7.57 31.86 -22.45
CA LEU A 462 6.18 32.25 -22.24
C LEU A 462 5.30 31.73 -23.36
N ASP A 463 4.09 31.26 -23.06
CA ASP A 463 3.12 30.88 -24.07
C ASP A 463 2.48 32.11 -24.75
N PRO A 464 2.04 32.03 -26.03
CA PRO A 464 1.37 33.13 -26.70
C PRO A 464 0.14 33.64 -25.93
N GLY A 465 0.15 34.91 -25.54
CA GLY A 465 -0.90 35.54 -24.71
C GLY A 465 -0.58 35.61 -23.23
N GLN A 466 0.40 34.83 -22.75
CA GLN A 466 0.75 34.75 -21.34
C GLN A 466 1.35 36.05 -20.82
N ARG A 467 1.00 36.40 -19.59
CA ARG A 467 1.54 37.58 -18.88
C ARG A 467 2.17 37.11 -17.59
N VAL A 468 3.30 37.72 -17.25
CA VAL A 468 4.05 37.37 -16.05
C VAL A 468 4.53 38.61 -15.31
N PHE A 469 4.62 38.49 -13.99
CA PHE A 469 5.36 39.38 -13.12
C PHE A 469 6.50 38.57 -12.51
N LEU A 470 7.73 39.09 -12.60
CA LEU A 470 8.92 38.40 -12.14
C LEU A 470 9.63 39.23 -11.06
N THR A 471 10.14 38.54 -10.04
CA THR A 471 11.00 39.10 -9.00
C THR A 471 12.22 38.21 -8.83
N ALA A 472 13.42 38.79 -8.84
CA ALA A 472 14.67 38.06 -8.69
C ALA A 472 15.52 38.58 -7.53
N LYS A 473 16.01 37.67 -6.68
CA LYS A 473 17.06 37.94 -5.69
C LYS A 473 18.36 37.29 -6.14
N VAL A 474 19.44 38.06 -6.18
CA VAL A 474 20.73 37.57 -6.70
C VAL A 474 21.87 37.91 -5.76
N VAL A 475 22.75 36.94 -5.54
CA VAL A 475 24.02 37.09 -4.81
C VAL A 475 25.18 36.74 -5.74
N GLY A 476 26.09 37.68 -5.95
CA GLY A 476 27.35 37.47 -6.65
C GLY A 476 28.52 37.44 -5.67
N ARG A 477 29.43 36.48 -5.82
CA ARG A 477 30.66 36.38 -5.04
C ARG A 477 31.84 36.15 -5.98
N GLN A 478 32.85 37.00 -5.89
CA GLN A 478 34.08 36.80 -6.64
C GLN A 478 34.88 35.63 -6.04
N GLN A 479 35.30 34.68 -6.88
CA GLN A 479 36.14 33.54 -6.48
C GLN A 479 37.62 33.90 -6.49
N ASN A 480 38.05 34.74 -7.43
CA ASN A 480 39.45 35.15 -7.61
C ASN A 480 39.74 36.57 -7.06
N GLY A 481 38.97 37.02 -6.06
CA GLY A 481 39.10 38.33 -5.43
C GLY A 481 38.15 38.47 -4.23
N THR A 482 37.82 39.71 -3.85
CA THR A 482 37.02 40.02 -2.65
C THR A 482 35.71 40.74 -2.96
N ASN A 483 35.34 40.93 -4.23
CA ASN A 483 34.12 41.63 -4.58
C ASN A 483 32.87 40.75 -4.35
N ASP A 484 31.76 41.42 -4.10
CA ASP A 484 30.43 40.90 -3.85
C ASP A 484 29.35 41.82 -4.45
N GLY A 485 28.16 41.25 -4.66
CA GLY A 485 27.01 41.93 -5.24
C GLY A 485 25.71 41.33 -4.74
N PHE A 486 24.75 42.18 -4.34
CA PHE A 486 23.42 41.77 -3.88
C PHE A 486 22.36 42.57 -4.61
N TYR A 487 21.47 41.89 -5.32
CA TYR A 487 20.44 42.50 -6.17
C TYR A 487 19.04 42.02 -5.80
N PHE A 488 18.05 42.91 -5.90
CA PHE A 488 16.64 42.56 -5.90
C PHE A 488 15.93 43.37 -7.00
N VAL A 489 15.61 42.70 -8.10
CA VAL A 489 15.02 43.32 -9.30
C VAL A 489 13.65 42.73 -9.62
N ALA A 490 12.78 43.53 -10.21
CA ALA A 490 11.47 43.12 -10.66
C ALA A 490 11.18 43.61 -12.08
N VAL A 491 10.37 42.85 -12.82
CA VAL A 491 9.86 43.28 -14.13
C VAL A 491 8.52 42.60 -14.42
N SER A 492 7.68 43.27 -15.19
CA SER A 492 6.53 42.62 -15.84
C SER A 492 6.92 42.25 -17.27
N ALA A 493 6.43 41.12 -17.78
CA ALA A 493 6.60 40.73 -19.17
C ALA A 493 5.32 40.12 -19.75
N ARG A 494 5.23 40.11 -21.07
CA ARG A 494 4.12 39.49 -21.79
C ARG A 494 4.58 38.96 -23.13
N ARG A 495 4.03 37.82 -23.55
CA ARG A 495 4.08 37.39 -24.94
C ARG A 495 2.77 37.76 -25.60
N PRO A 496 2.76 38.62 -26.64
CA PRO A 496 1.55 38.85 -27.43
C PRO A 496 1.03 37.52 -28.03
N GLY A 497 -0.25 37.50 -28.40
CA GLY A 497 -0.81 36.38 -29.15
C GLY A 497 -0.11 36.17 -30.49
N SER A 498 -0.21 34.96 -31.04
CA SER A 498 0.37 34.57 -32.32
C SER A 498 -0.53 34.96 -33.49
N ALA A 499 0.05 35.32 -34.63
CA ALA A 499 -0.69 35.73 -35.81
C ALA A 499 -0.94 34.54 -36.76
N LEU A 500 -2.20 34.32 -37.16
CA LEU A 500 -2.59 33.38 -38.21
C LEU A 500 -3.24 34.16 -39.36
N ALA A 501 -2.64 34.12 -40.55
CA ALA A 501 -3.26 34.70 -41.73
C ALA A 501 -4.35 33.77 -42.27
N TYR A 502 -5.38 34.35 -42.87
CA TYR A 502 -6.44 33.60 -43.53
C TYR A 502 -6.79 34.20 -44.89
N ASP A 503 -7.36 33.37 -45.76
CA ASP A 503 -7.99 33.79 -47.01
C ASP A 503 -9.33 33.08 -47.23
N THR A 504 -9.99 33.41 -48.34
CA THR A 504 -11.23 32.76 -48.76
C THR A 504 -12.33 32.83 -47.69
N GLN A 505 -12.42 33.96 -46.98
CA GLN A 505 -13.40 34.13 -45.90
C GLN A 505 -14.84 34.02 -46.42
N THR A 506 -15.66 33.28 -45.68
CA THR A 506 -17.08 33.05 -45.95
C THR A 506 -17.99 33.55 -44.83
N GLY A 507 -17.41 33.84 -43.66
CA GLY A 507 -18.08 34.47 -42.52
C GLY A 507 -17.10 35.22 -41.61
N ASN A 508 -17.59 36.29 -40.98
CA ASN A 508 -16.79 37.14 -40.09
C ASN A 508 -16.47 36.42 -38.78
N PHE A 509 -15.23 36.55 -38.29
CA PHE A 509 -14.80 35.96 -37.03
C PHE A 509 -15.26 36.78 -35.81
N THR A 510 -15.48 36.08 -34.70
CA THR A 510 -15.96 36.67 -33.45
C THR A 510 -14.81 36.76 -32.43
N LEU A 511 -14.53 37.96 -31.92
CA LEU A 511 -13.53 38.14 -30.85
C LEU A 511 -13.96 37.39 -29.58
N GLY A 512 -13.00 36.67 -28.98
CA GLY A 512 -13.19 35.85 -27.78
C GLY A 512 -13.62 34.40 -28.05
N ALA A 513 -14.03 34.07 -29.29
CA ALA A 513 -14.39 32.71 -29.68
C ALA A 513 -13.16 31.83 -29.90
N ILE A 514 -13.37 30.51 -29.87
CA ILE A 514 -12.32 29.51 -30.14
C ILE A 514 -12.33 29.19 -31.63
N LEU A 515 -11.24 29.56 -32.30
CA LEU A 515 -10.94 29.12 -33.66
C LEU A 515 -10.55 27.65 -33.63
N THR A 516 -11.09 26.85 -34.53
CA THR A 516 -10.77 25.41 -34.69
C THR A 516 -10.39 25.11 -36.13
N GLY A 517 -9.27 24.43 -36.33
CA GLY A 517 -8.83 23.87 -37.61
C GLY A 517 -9.51 22.54 -37.90
N ALA A 518 -10.21 22.43 -39.03
CA ALA A 518 -10.98 21.26 -39.38
C ALA A 518 -10.10 20.04 -39.71
N THR A 519 -8.86 20.24 -40.15
CA THR A 519 -7.93 19.16 -40.51
C THR A 519 -6.95 18.88 -39.40
N SER A 520 -6.37 19.93 -38.82
CA SER A 520 -5.37 19.83 -37.76
C SER A 520 -5.96 19.50 -36.39
N GLY A 521 -7.24 19.86 -36.16
CA GLY A 521 -7.83 19.89 -34.81
C GLY A 521 -7.26 21.01 -33.93
N ALA A 522 -6.38 21.87 -34.45
CA ALA A 522 -5.75 22.93 -33.69
C ALA A 522 -6.81 23.94 -33.23
N THR A 523 -6.69 24.40 -31.99
CA THR A 523 -7.57 25.40 -31.40
C THR A 523 -6.81 26.65 -30.97
N GLY A 524 -7.51 27.79 -30.90
CA GLY A 524 -6.94 29.02 -30.34
C GLY A 524 -8.00 30.10 -30.15
N ARG A 525 -7.91 30.87 -29.07
CA ARG A 525 -8.85 31.96 -28.78
C ARG A 525 -8.52 33.21 -29.60
N ILE A 526 -9.51 33.75 -30.30
CA ILE A 526 -9.37 34.95 -31.11
C ILE A 526 -9.34 36.20 -30.22
N THR A 527 -8.26 36.97 -30.26
CA THR A 527 -8.08 38.20 -29.47
C THR A 527 -8.12 39.47 -30.29
N ALA A 528 -7.78 39.36 -31.57
CA ALA A 528 -7.92 40.44 -32.55
C ALA A 528 -8.15 39.84 -33.93
N ASP A 529 -8.87 40.57 -34.77
CA ASP A 529 -9.08 40.27 -36.18
C ASP A 529 -8.77 41.52 -37.02
N ALA A 530 -7.78 41.41 -37.90
CA ALA A 530 -7.44 42.42 -38.89
C ALA A 530 -8.08 42.04 -40.22
N ASP A 531 -9.37 42.33 -40.34
CA ASP A 531 -10.21 41.90 -41.46
C ASP A 531 -10.03 42.78 -42.70
N GLY A 532 -9.66 42.15 -43.83
CA GLY A 532 -9.59 42.74 -45.16
C GLY A 532 -10.72 42.28 -46.11
N GLY A 533 -11.75 41.62 -45.59
CA GLY A 533 -12.96 41.17 -46.27
C GLY A 533 -12.90 39.72 -46.77
N ALA A 534 -11.95 39.40 -47.66
CA ALA A 534 -11.74 38.01 -48.13
C ALA A 534 -10.44 37.39 -47.58
N THR A 535 -9.58 38.22 -47.01
CA THR A 535 -8.28 37.87 -46.42
C THR A 535 -8.10 38.68 -45.16
N GLY A 536 -7.37 38.16 -44.18
CA GLY A 536 -7.07 38.91 -42.96
C GLY A 536 -6.06 38.20 -42.09
N THR A 537 -5.95 38.64 -40.84
CA THR A 537 -5.06 38.02 -39.86
C THR A 537 -5.71 38.01 -38.49
N LEU A 538 -5.82 36.82 -37.91
CA LEU A 538 -6.27 36.60 -36.55
C LEU A 538 -5.08 36.63 -35.60
N THR A 539 -5.24 37.27 -34.45
CA THR A 539 -4.31 37.13 -33.32
C THR A 539 -4.89 36.14 -32.33
N LEU A 540 -4.19 35.04 -32.08
CA LEU A 540 -4.63 33.92 -31.27
C LEU A 540 -3.84 33.84 -29.95
N GLN A 541 -4.52 33.46 -28.87
CA GLN A 541 -3.92 33.04 -27.60
C GLN A 541 -4.51 31.68 -27.19
N ASP A 542 -4.04 31.09 -26.10
CA ASP A 542 -4.56 29.80 -25.59
C ASP A 542 -4.53 28.72 -26.70
N ILE A 543 -3.41 28.65 -27.43
CA ILE A 543 -3.30 27.87 -28.66
C ILE A 543 -2.92 26.43 -28.32
N ASP A 544 -3.69 25.48 -28.85
CA ASP A 544 -3.37 24.06 -28.80
C ASP A 544 -3.29 23.49 -30.23
N GLY A 545 -2.27 22.68 -30.50
CA GLY A 545 -1.99 22.13 -31.83
C GLY A 545 -1.36 23.11 -32.83
N VAL A 546 -1.27 22.67 -34.09
CA VAL A 546 -0.63 23.43 -35.19
C VAL A 546 -1.58 23.52 -36.37
N PHE A 547 -1.97 24.74 -36.73
CA PHE A 547 -2.76 24.99 -37.93
C PHE A 547 -2.00 24.60 -39.20
N VAL A 548 -2.70 23.92 -40.11
CA VAL A 548 -2.21 23.46 -41.41
C VAL A 548 -2.63 24.45 -42.49
N ASP A 549 -1.70 24.80 -43.36
CA ASP A 549 -1.97 25.65 -44.52
C ASP A 549 -3.09 25.07 -45.42
N ASN A 550 -3.98 25.94 -45.90
CA ASN A 550 -5.19 25.65 -46.68
C ASN A 550 -6.25 24.79 -45.96
N GLU A 551 -6.23 24.68 -44.62
CA GLU A 551 -7.33 24.05 -43.89
C GLU A 551 -8.50 24.99 -43.62
N ILE A 552 -9.72 24.46 -43.49
CA ILE A 552 -10.86 25.24 -43.03
C ILE A 552 -10.67 25.57 -41.55
N ILE A 553 -10.75 26.85 -41.21
CA ILE A 553 -10.76 27.35 -39.84
C ILE A 553 -12.13 27.96 -39.53
N THR A 554 -12.71 27.63 -38.38
CA THR A 554 -14.05 28.08 -37.96
C THR A 554 -14.09 28.46 -36.48
N ASP A 555 -14.84 29.50 -36.11
CA ASP A 555 -14.99 29.92 -34.71
C ASP A 555 -16.23 29.36 -34.00
N GLY A 556 -17.02 28.52 -34.70
CA GLY A 556 -18.28 27.96 -34.21
C GLY A 556 -19.43 28.97 -34.04
N SER A 557 -19.17 30.26 -34.23
CA SER A 557 -20.12 31.39 -34.11
C SER A 557 -20.55 31.97 -35.45
N GLY A 558 -20.04 31.41 -36.56
CA GLY A 558 -20.38 31.79 -37.93
C GLY A 558 -19.20 32.29 -38.75
N GLY A 559 -18.03 32.51 -38.12
CA GLY A 559 -16.79 32.87 -38.79
C GLY A 559 -16.14 31.65 -39.44
N SER A 560 -15.72 31.79 -40.71
CA SER A 560 -15.06 30.70 -41.44
C SER A 560 -14.21 31.22 -42.58
N ALA A 561 -13.01 30.66 -42.73
CA ALA A 561 -12.04 30.96 -43.77
C ALA A 561 -11.10 29.76 -44.00
N LEU A 562 -10.11 29.89 -44.90
CA LEU A 562 -8.99 28.98 -45.00
C LEU A 562 -7.76 29.57 -44.30
N ALA A 563 -7.05 28.76 -43.51
CA ALA A 563 -5.75 29.15 -42.98
C ALA A 563 -4.77 29.36 -44.13
N ASN A 564 -4.03 30.48 -44.12
CA ASN A 564 -3.11 30.84 -45.18
C ASN A 564 -1.69 30.94 -44.61
N GLY A 565 -0.96 29.84 -44.67
CA GLY A 565 0.36 29.65 -44.12
C GLY A 565 0.36 29.15 -42.68
N ALA A 566 1.54 29.26 -42.05
CA ALA A 566 1.76 28.83 -40.67
C ALA A 566 1.50 29.97 -39.68
N LEU A 567 1.11 29.58 -38.46
CA LEU A 567 1.03 30.47 -37.31
C LEU A 567 2.40 31.12 -37.03
N VAL A 568 2.43 32.45 -36.90
CA VAL A 568 3.65 33.21 -36.59
C VAL A 568 3.60 33.68 -35.14
N ALA A 569 4.46 33.11 -34.30
CA ALA A 569 4.51 33.47 -32.89
C ALA A 569 5.21 34.82 -32.65
N ALA A 570 4.66 35.62 -31.73
CA ALA A 570 5.29 36.84 -31.30
C ALA A 570 6.46 36.55 -30.33
N ASN A 571 7.47 37.42 -30.34
CA ASN A 571 8.50 37.42 -29.31
C ASN A 571 7.96 38.02 -28.01
N VAL A 572 8.56 37.62 -26.90
CA VAL A 572 8.26 38.22 -25.61
C VAL A 572 8.73 39.68 -25.58
N ALA A 573 7.99 40.51 -24.84
CA ALA A 573 8.38 41.86 -24.54
C ALA A 573 8.30 42.14 -23.03
N LEU A 574 9.24 42.92 -22.52
CA LEU A 574 9.13 43.53 -21.19
C LEU A 574 7.99 44.56 -21.22
N ALA A 575 7.12 44.49 -20.21
CA ALA A 575 5.97 45.35 -20.00
C ALA A 575 6.27 46.35 -18.88
N GLY A 576 7.30 47.17 -19.09
CA GLY A 576 7.83 48.10 -18.08
C GLY A 576 9.36 48.12 -18.11
N THR A 577 9.95 48.94 -17.24
CA THR A 577 11.40 48.94 -17.00
C THR A 577 11.74 47.89 -15.95
N ASN A 578 12.94 47.31 -16.04
CA ASN A 578 13.52 46.60 -14.91
C ASN A 578 13.62 47.58 -13.72
N GLU A 579 12.98 47.25 -12.61
CA GLU A 579 12.96 48.08 -11.42
C GLU A 579 13.80 47.43 -10.31
N GLU A 580 14.65 48.23 -9.68
CA GLU A 580 15.37 47.81 -8.48
C GLU A 580 14.43 47.95 -7.27
N VAL A 581 13.87 46.82 -6.83
CA VAL A 581 13.02 46.75 -5.62
C VAL A 581 13.84 47.14 -4.38
N ARG A 582 15.13 46.80 -4.40
CA ARG A 582 16.13 47.28 -3.45
C ARG A 582 17.35 47.75 -4.24
N ALA A 583 17.85 48.93 -3.89
CA ALA A 583 19.09 49.45 -4.46
C ALA A 583 20.22 48.39 -4.34
N PRO A 584 20.92 48.09 -5.45
CA PRO A 584 21.97 47.09 -5.45
C PRO A 584 23.09 47.50 -4.50
N GLN A 585 23.63 46.52 -3.78
CA GLN A 585 24.88 46.70 -3.05
C GLN A 585 25.93 45.87 -3.74
N GLU A 586 26.87 46.54 -4.40
CA GLU A 586 27.95 45.92 -5.12
C GLU A 586 29.26 46.62 -4.78
N THR A 587 30.35 45.85 -4.72
CA THR A 587 31.70 46.38 -4.53
C THR A 587 32.43 46.58 -5.86
N ASN A 588 31.87 46.11 -6.97
CA ASN A 588 32.31 46.41 -8.34
C ASN A 588 31.14 46.95 -9.18
N ALA A 589 31.26 48.20 -9.65
CA ALA A 589 30.23 48.88 -10.46
C ALA A 589 30.09 48.35 -11.90
N ASN A 590 30.95 47.42 -12.35
CA ASN A 590 30.82 46.75 -13.63
C ASN A 590 29.91 45.52 -13.57
N TRP A 591 29.48 45.11 -12.37
CA TRP A 591 28.55 43.99 -12.21
C TRP A 591 27.12 44.47 -12.47
N ALA A 592 26.27 43.59 -13.01
CA ALA A 592 24.89 43.95 -13.30
C ALA A 592 23.97 42.72 -13.27
N CYS A 593 22.70 42.97 -12.93
CA CYS A 593 21.63 41.97 -12.94
C CYS A 593 20.36 42.59 -13.54
N ALA A 594 19.83 42.01 -14.62
CA ALA A 594 18.62 42.52 -15.26
C ALA A 594 17.87 41.42 -16.02
N PHE A 595 16.55 41.54 -16.10
CA PHE A 595 15.75 40.74 -17.02
C PHE A 595 15.86 41.26 -18.44
N ALA A 596 15.87 40.34 -19.41
CA ALA A 596 15.89 40.63 -20.83
C ALA A 596 14.92 39.69 -21.56
N ALA A 597 14.22 40.23 -22.57
CA ALA A 597 13.48 39.41 -23.50
C ALA A 597 14.42 38.87 -24.59
N ASN A 598 14.34 37.57 -24.88
CA ASN A 598 15.15 36.89 -25.89
C ASN A 598 14.29 35.88 -26.66
N GLY A 599 13.75 36.30 -27.82
CA GLY A 599 12.87 35.44 -28.60
C GLY A 599 11.58 35.09 -27.82
N PRO A 600 11.27 33.80 -27.63
CA PRO A 600 10.09 33.37 -26.86
C PRO A 600 10.32 33.37 -25.34
N GLU A 601 11.51 33.75 -24.88
CA GLU A 601 11.93 33.62 -23.48
C GLU A 601 12.10 34.98 -22.78
N ILE A 602 11.79 35.01 -21.47
CA ILE A 602 12.35 36.00 -20.54
C ILE A 602 13.51 35.37 -19.79
N GLU A 603 14.65 36.04 -19.80
CA GLU A 603 15.85 35.59 -19.12
C GLU A 603 16.27 36.59 -18.06
N LEU A 604 16.69 36.12 -16.88
CA LEU A 604 17.51 36.91 -15.98
C LEU A 604 18.97 36.78 -16.41
N ARG A 605 19.63 37.92 -16.63
CA ARG A 605 21.04 37.98 -17.03
C ARG A 605 21.89 38.61 -15.92
N VAL A 606 23.02 37.97 -15.64
CA VAL A 606 24.06 38.47 -14.74
C VAL A 606 25.32 38.80 -15.54
N THR A 607 26.01 39.85 -15.13
CA THR A 607 27.22 40.34 -15.80
C THR A 607 28.33 40.49 -14.76
N GLY A 608 29.48 39.86 -15.00
CA GLY A 608 30.69 40.03 -14.20
C GLY A 608 31.62 41.10 -14.81
N ASP A 609 32.89 41.09 -14.42
CA ASP A 609 33.89 41.99 -15.00
C ASP A 609 35.03 41.18 -15.64
N THR A 610 35.73 41.79 -16.60
CA THR A 610 36.81 41.14 -17.33
C THR A 610 37.95 40.78 -16.38
N GLY A 611 38.36 39.50 -16.39
CA GLY A 611 39.42 38.99 -15.51
C GLY A 611 38.95 38.62 -14.11
N GLN A 612 37.67 38.79 -13.79
CA GLN A 612 37.06 38.34 -12.52
C GLN A 612 36.24 37.07 -12.77
N THR A 613 36.42 36.07 -11.91
CA THR A 613 35.56 34.89 -11.86
C THR A 613 34.54 35.12 -10.75
N VAL A 614 33.27 35.26 -11.13
CA VAL A 614 32.16 35.54 -10.20
C VAL A 614 31.20 34.38 -10.22
N GLU A 615 30.89 33.86 -9.04
CA GLU A 615 29.87 32.86 -8.79
C GLU A 615 28.57 33.57 -8.42
N TRP A 616 27.49 33.19 -9.09
CA TRP A 616 26.17 33.79 -8.95
C TRP A 616 25.20 32.76 -8.39
N THR A 617 24.44 33.15 -7.38
CA THR A 617 23.26 32.45 -6.88
C THR A 617 22.05 33.32 -7.15
N VAL A 618 21.05 32.78 -7.83
CA VAL A 618 19.89 33.52 -8.32
C VAL A 618 18.63 32.79 -7.91
N GLU A 619 17.70 33.46 -7.25
CA GLU A 619 16.32 33.00 -7.01
C GLU A 619 15.38 33.87 -7.84
N VAL A 620 14.57 33.28 -8.72
CA VAL A 620 13.50 33.99 -9.45
C VAL A 620 12.14 33.43 -9.04
N GLU A 621 11.21 34.32 -8.71
CA GLU A 621 9.80 34.04 -8.46
C GLU A 621 8.96 34.59 -9.62
N VAL A 622 8.07 33.77 -10.15
CA VAL A 622 7.20 34.09 -11.30
C VAL A 622 5.74 34.03 -10.88
N VAL A 623 4.96 35.06 -11.22
CA VAL A 623 3.50 35.06 -11.14
C VAL A 623 2.95 35.17 -12.56
N SER A 624 2.23 34.16 -13.04
CA SER A 624 1.66 34.13 -14.39
C SER A 624 0.14 34.21 -14.39
N SER A 625 -0.44 34.74 -15.47
CA SER A 625 -1.87 34.70 -15.77
C SER A 625 -2.12 34.31 -17.21
#